data_AF-A0A7J6WX82-F1
#
_entry.id   AF-A0A7J6WX82-F1
#
_cell.length_a   1.000
_cell.length_b   1.000
_cell.length_c   1.000
_cell.angle_alpha   90.00
_cell.angle_beta   90.00
_cell.angle_gamma   90.00
#
_symmetry.space_group_name_H-M   'P 1'
#
loop_
_entity.id
_entity.type
_entity.pdbx_description
1 polymer ?
#
loop_
_entity_poly.entity_id
_entity_poly.type
_entity_poly.pdbx_seq_one_letter_code
_entity_poly.pdbx_strand_id
1 'polypeptide(L)' 'MAASSEIQRVPHHSRSNSSPSRSHPLTLCVEEQLCHLRSLELATSSSSICHNLAGLQDLYDCVDDILQSSLA' A
#
# COMPACT_ATOMS: atom_id res chain seq x y z
N MET A 1 -7.67 51.14 38.20
CA MET A 1 -8.11 49.73 38.08
C MET A 1 -7.86 49.30 36.65
N ALA A 2 -6.84 48.49 36.38
CA ALA A 2 -6.54 47.98 35.04
C ALA A 2 -7.08 46.55 34.95
N ALA A 3 -7.93 46.29 33.95
CA ALA A 3 -8.52 44.98 33.73
C ALA A 3 -7.46 44.04 33.14
N SER A 4 -7.16 42.96 33.86
CA SER A 4 -6.34 41.86 33.36
C SER A 4 -7.13 41.11 32.31
N SER A 5 -6.72 41.18 31.05
CA SER A 5 -7.24 40.31 30.00
C SER A 5 -6.82 38.88 30.31
N GLU A 6 -7.76 38.09 30.83
CA GLU A 6 -7.60 36.65 31.02
C GLU A 6 -7.49 36.01 29.63
N ILE A 7 -6.26 35.76 29.19
CA ILE A 7 -5.99 34.94 28.02
C ILE A 7 -6.47 33.54 28.38
N GLN A 8 -7.70 33.23 28.00
CA GLN A 8 -8.30 31.92 28.11
C GLN A 8 -7.46 30.99 27.23
N ARG A 9 -6.48 30.30 27.85
CA ARG A 9 -5.69 29.25 27.20
C ARG A 9 -6.64 28.09 26.91
N VAL A 10 -7.30 28.16 25.75
CA VAL A 10 -7.92 26.99 25.14
C VAL A 10 -6.81 25.96 24.95
N PRO A 11 -6.93 24.76 25.54
CA PRO A 11 -5.93 23.72 25.35
C PRO A 11 -6.04 23.25 23.89
N HIS A 12 -5.15 23.76 23.04
CA HIS A 12 -4.98 23.26 21.67
C HIS A 12 -4.41 21.85 21.76
N HIS A 13 -5.29 20.86 21.87
CA HIS A 13 -4.91 19.46 21.76
C HIS A 13 -4.77 19.13 20.27
N SER A 14 -3.59 19.38 19.71
CA SER A 14 -3.22 18.88 18.38
C SER A 14 -3.18 17.35 18.44
N ARG A 15 -4.34 16.72 18.25
CA ARG A 15 -4.42 15.27 18.04
C ARG A 15 -3.95 15.00 16.63
N SER A 16 -2.78 14.41 16.49
CA SER A 16 -2.30 13.90 15.21
C SER A 16 -3.32 12.88 14.68
N ASN A 17 -3.97 13.27 13.59
CA ASN A 17 -4.78 12.45 12.75
C ASN A 17 -3.85 11.56 11.91
N SER A 18 -3.41 10.44 12.49
CA SER A 18 -2.78 9.36 11.72
C SER A 18 -3.81 8.83 10.71
N SER A 19 -3.58 9.08 9.42
CA SER A 19 -4.33 8.37 8.39
C SER A 19 -4.15 6.86 8.60
N PRO A 20 -5.20 6.05 8.42
CA PRO A 20 -5.04 4.60 8.43
C PRO A 20 -3.96 4.22 7.43
N SER A 21 -2.94 3.50 7.88
CA SER A 21 -1.90 2.89 7.03
C SER A 21 -2.51 1.71 6.29
N ARG A 22 -3.57 1.95 5.52
CA ARG A 22 -4.13 0.95 4.63
C ARG A 22 -3.28 0.93 3.38
N SER A 23 -2.64 -0.20 3.11
CA SER A 23 -2.02 -0.46 1.82
C SER A 23 -3.03 -0.16 0.73
N HIS A 24 -2.59 0.58 -0.29
CA HIS A 24 -3.42 0.88 -1.44
C HIS A 24 -3.83 -0.46 -2.10
N PRO A 25 -5.05 -0.60 -2.66
CA PRO A 25 -5.53 -1.86 -3.23
C PRO A 25 -4.55 -2.46 -4.24
N LEU A 26 -3.87 -1.61 -5.01
CA LEU A 26 -2.87 -2.05 -5.98
C LEU A 26 -1.59 -2.60 -5.31
N THR A 27 -1.18 -2.04 -4.17
CA THR A 27 -0.04 -2.58 -3.39
C THR A 27 -0.37 -3.96 -2.81
N LEU A 28 -1.63 -4.21 -2.44
CA LEU A 28 -2.07 -5.54 -2.01
C LEU A 28 -2.01 -6.57 -3.14
N CYS A 29 -2.39 -6.17 -4.35
CA CYS A 29 -2.32 -7.03 -5.53
C CYS A 29 -0.89 -7.46 -5.86
N VAL A 30 0.09 -6.54 -5.78
CA VAL A 30 1.52 -6.86 -5.95
C VAL A 30 2.00 -7.88 -4.91
N GLU A 31 1.67 -7.69 -3.63
CA GLU A 31 2.05 -8.60 -2.54
C GLU A 31 1.47 -10.00 -2.73
N GLU A 32 0.21 -10.09 -3.19
CA GLU A 32 -0.46 -11.37 -3.46
C GLU A 32 0.22 -12.14 -4.61
N GLN A 33 0.53 -11.45 -5.71
CA GLN A 33 1.24 -12.07 -6.84
C GLN A 33 2.65 -12.54 -6.45
N LEU A 34 3.38 -11.76 -5.65
CA LEU A 34 4.70 -12.17 -5.14
C LEU A 34 4.62 -13.39 -4.22
N CYS A 35 3.61 -13.46 -3.35
CA CYS A 35 3.38 -14.61 -2.48
C CYS A 35 3.07 -15.89 -3.30
N HIS A 36 2.25 -15.74 -4.33
CA HIS A 36 1.89 -16.82 -5.24
C HIS A 36 3.11 -17.32 -6.04
N LEU A 37 3.91 -16.42 -6.62
CA LEU A 37 5.13 -16.77 -7.35
C LEU A 37 6.14 -17.51 -6.47
N ARG A 38 6.33 -17.06 -5.22
CA ARG A 38 7.22 -17.72 -4.25
C ARG A 38 6.73 -19.13 -3.89
N SER A 39 5.42 -19.32 -3.80
CA SER A 39 4.84 -20.65 -3.57
C SER A 39 5.07 -21.60 -4.74
N LEU A 40 5.13 -21.05 -5.95
CA LEU A 40 5.36 -21.80 -7.17
C LEU A 40 6.83 -22.17 -7.43
N GLU A 41 7.76 -21.31 -7.01
CA GLU A 41 9.20 -21.54 -7.10
C GLU A 41 9.61 -22.84 -6.38
N LEU A 42 8.93 -23.16 -5.27
CA LEU A 42 9.15 -24.41 -4.52
C LEU A 42 8.67 -25.66 -5.27
N ALA A 43 7.82 -25.50 -6.29
CA ALA A 43 7.33 -26.56 -7.15
C ALA A 43 8.09 -26.52 -8.48
N THR A 44 9.36 -26.90 -8.52
CA THR A 44 10.14 -26.98 -9.78
C THR A 44 9.66 -28.16 -10.62
N SER A 45 8.73 -27.93 -11.54
CA SER A 45 8.24 -28.91 -12.52
C SER A 45 7.99 -28.18 -13.84
N SER A 46 8.13 -28.85 -14.98
CA SER A 46 7.98 -28.17 -16.29
C SER A 46 6.63 -27.45 -16.47
N SER A 47 5.57 -27.95 -15.84
CA SER A 47 4.24 -27.32 -15.82
C SER A 47 4.17 -26.04 -14.97
N SER A 48 5.00 -25.92 -13.93
CA SER A 48 5.01 -24.72 -13.07
C SER A 48 5.72 -23.55 -13.74
N ILE A 49 6.58 -23.79 -14.73
CA ILE A 49 7.25 -22.73 -15.49
C ILE A 49 6.22 -21.86 -16.23
N CYS A 50 5.26 -22.48 -16.94
CA CYS A 50 4.20 -21.74 -17.64
C CYS A 50 3.35 -20.91 -16.68
N HIS A 51 3.02 -21.47 -15.51
CA HIS A 51 2.23 -20.79 -14.49
C HIS A 51 3.02 -19.69 -13.77
N ASN A 52 4.34 -19.85 -13.62
CA ASN A 52 5.22 -18.81 -13.09
C ASN A 52 5.33 -17.63 -14.07
N LEU A 53 5.47 -17.91 -15.36
CA LEU A 53 5.47 -16.88 -16.40
C LEU A 53 4.13 -16.13 -16.47
N ALA A 54 3.01 -16.82 -16.31
CA ALA A 54 1.69 -16.19 -16.21
C ALA A 54 1.60 -15.26 -14.98
N GLY A 55 2.00 -15.72 -13.80
CA GLY A 55 2.00 -14.88 -12.59
C GLY A 55 2.94 -13.68 -12.68
N LEU A 56 4.03 -13.76 -13.47
CA LEU A 56 4.90 -12.60 -13.74
C LEU A 56 4.22 -11.56 -14.62
N GLN A 57 3.39 -11.99 -15.59
CA GLN A 57 2.58 -11.09 -16.39
C GLN A 57 1.55 -10.35 -15.51
N ASP A 58 0.84 -11.07 -14.64
CA ASP A 58 -0.13 -10.49 -13.72
C ASP A 58 0.51 -9.48 -12.75
N LEU A 59 1.72 -9.78 -12.27
CA LEU A 59 2.51 -8.87 -11.45
C LEU A 59 2.89 -7.59 -12.22
N TYR A 60 3.29 -7.74 -13.48
CA TYR A 60 3.65 -6.60 -14.34
C TYR A 60 2.46 -5.67 -14.55
N ASP A 61 1.29 -6.22 -14.88
CA ASP A 61 0.07 -5.45 -15.10
C ASP A 61 -0.33 -4.68 -13.82
N CYS A 62 -0.21 -5.32 -12.65
CA CYS A 62 -0.49 -4.69 -11.36
C CYS A 62 0.48 -3.53 -11.04
N VAL A 63 1.75 -3.65 -11.43
CA VAL A 63 2.73 -2.55 -11.30
C VAL A 63 2.45 -1.44 -12.29
N ASP A 64 2.05 -1.77 -13.53
CA ASP A 64 1.66 -0.78 -14.54
C ASP A 64 0.45 0.04 -14.04
N ASP A 65 -0.57 -0.61 -13.47
CA ASP A 65 -1.73 0.07 -12.85
C ASP A 65 -1.31 1.02 -11.71
N ILE A 66 -0.30 0.66 -10.91
CA ILE A 66 0.27 1.56 -9.87
C ILE A 66 0.92 2.78 -10.50
N LEU A 67 1.70 2.57 -11.55
CA LEU A 67 2.40 3.66 -12.24
C LEU A 67 1.39 4.58 -12.93
N GLN A 68 0.35 4.04 -13.56
CA GLN A 68 -0.72 4.82 -14.18
C GLN A 68 -1.55 5.59 -13.15
N SER A 69 -1.91 4.97 -12.02
CA SER A 69 -2.67 5.65 -10.95
C SER A 69 -1.86 6.73 -10.21
N SER A 70 -0.53 6.62 -10.20
CA SER A 70 0.36 7.64 -9.61
C SER A 70 0.69 8.79 -10.56
N LEU A 71 0.39 8.66 -11.85
CA LEU A 71 0.65 9.66 -12.89
C LEU A 71 -0.57 10.56 -13.17
N ALA A 72 -1.71 10.31 -12.50
CA ALA A 72 -2.98 11.02 -12.67
C ALA A 72 -3.21 12.13 -11.62
#